data_AF-A0A199ATD2-F1
#
_entry.id   AF-A0A199ATD2-F1
#
_cell.length_a   1.000
_cell.length_b   1.000
_cell.length_c   1.000
_cell.angle_alpha   90.00
_cell.angle_beta   90.00
_cell.angle_gamma   90.00
#
_symmetry.space_group_name_H-M   'P 1'
#
loop_
_entity.id
_entity.type
_entity.pdbx_description
1 polymer ?
#
loop_
_entity_poly.entity_id
_entity_poly.type
_entity_poly.pdbx_seq_one_letter_code
_entity_poly.pdbx_strand_id
1 'polypeptide(L)'
;MNAKLKALFRGGLLGSFVKLAVFIVVTALLSTVLAVTIRGGTRAEGTGYSAIFSDVTMLEEGDDVRIAGVVVGQITGMEIHDRDRAKVDFTLAGDRTLPANVHLALRFRNMIGQRYMNISREPGPVQSTLQEGTTIGIENTSPAVDLTALFNGFRPLFTTLQPEDVNALADSLVRVLQGEGGTVTSLVRQTGELTNHLADRDQVIGEVIDNLTRVLETINERDVQFQQLVVTTRQLVEGLADERDAIGSSLDSMADLTSSAENIVTATRPAVTESLDHLKLVTDDLTANRDKLSEVLINLPRKTDGLIRMGSFGSWFQFYLCGVDVVHGPGTDVPNLLPSGGPTINHPVYTNVAPRCHAGGIP
;
A
#
# COMPACT_ATOMS: atom_id res chain seq x y z
N MET A 1 24.24 -55.33 -16.04
CA MET A 1 22.80 -55.39 -16.40
C MET A 1 22.62 -56.48 -17.46
N ASN A 2 22.18 -57.67 -17.03
CA ASN A 2 22.38 -58.93 -17.78
C ASN A 2 21.55 -59.03 -19.07
N ALA A 3 22.14 -59.61 -20.11
CA ALA A 3 21.54 -59.82 -21.43
C ALA A 3 20.19 -60.59 -21.38
N LYS A 4 19.96 -61.40 -20.34
CA LYS A 4 18.66 -62.05 -20.07
C LYS A 4 17.53 -61.06 -19.75
N LEU A 5 17.84 -59.92 -19.12
CA LEU A 5 16.85 -58.86 -18.86
C LEU A 5 16.44 -58.15 -20.14
N LYS A 6 17.38 -57.99 -21.09
CA LYS A 6 17.14 -57.36 -22.40
C LYS A 6 16.29 -58.25 -23.34
N ALA A 7 16.37 -59.57 -23.20
CA ALA A 7 15.58 -60.53 -23.97
C ALA A 7 14.10 -60.58 -23.55
N LEU A 8 13.81 -60.37 -22.25
CA LEU A 8 12.44 -60.25 -21.73
C LEU A 8 11.69 -59.00 -22.24
N PHE A 9 12.40 -57.98 -22.71
CA PHE A 9 11.82 -56.76 -23.29
C PHE A 9 11.52 -56.84 -24.79
N ARG A 10 11.79 -57.97 -25.47
CA ARG A 10 11.81 -58.05 -26.95
C ARG A 10 10.66 -58.84 -27.60
N GLY A 11 9.67 -59.34 -26.83
CA GLY A 11 8.52 -60.10 -27.38
C GLY A 11 7.19 -59.75 -26.72
N GLY A 12 6.13 -59.68 -27.53
CA GLY A 12 4.81 -59.09 -27.24
C GLY A 12 4.07 -59.62 -26.00
N LEU A 13 3.11 -58.84 -25.53
CA LEU A 13 2.32 -59.00 -24.30
C LEU A 13 3.10 -58.88 -22.99
N LEU A 14 4.09 -59.73 -22.71
CA LEU A 14 4.72 -59.78 -21.37
C LEU A 14 5.50 -58.50 -21.02
N GLY A 15 6.24 -57.94 -22.00
CA GLY A 15 6.91 -56.65 -21.84
C GLY A 15 5.95 -55.46 -21.69
N SER A 16 4.72 -55.59 -22.17
CA SER A 16 3.68 -54.55 -22.01
C SER A 16 3.04 -54.62 -20.62
N PHE A 17 2.83 -55.82 -20.08
CA PHE A 17 2.37 -56.00 -18.69
C PHE A 17 3.37 -55.47 -17.66
N VAL A 18 4.68 -55.71 -17.86
CA VAL A 18 5.71 -55.15 -16.97
C VAL A 18 5.72 -53.62 -17.04
N LYS A 19 5.60 -53.02 -18.24
CA LYS A 19 5.52 -51.57 -18.40
C LYS A 19 4.27 -50.97 -17.73
N LEU A 20 3.12 -51.63 -17.86
CA LEU A 20 1.87 -51.22 -17.20
C LEU A 20 2.01 -51.29 -15.67
N ALA A 21 2.56 -52.38 -15.13
CA ALA A 21 2.78 -52.54 -13.70
C ALA A 21 3.72 -51.46 -13.15
N VAL A 22 4.83 -51.18 -13.84
CA VAL A 22 5.75 -50.10 -13.48
C VAL A 22 5.05 -48.74 -13.54
N PHE A 23 4.26 -48.48 -14.59
CA PHE A 23 3.48 -47.24 -14.70
C PHE A 23 2.50 -47.06 -13.53
N ILE A 24 1.73 -48.09 -13.19
CA ILE A 24 0.79 -48.04 -12.06
C ILE A 24 1.52 -47.77 -10.75
N VAL A 25 2.64 -48.46 -10.49
CA VAL A 25 3.43 -48.25 -9.27
C VAL A 25 3.98 -46.84 -9.20
N VAL A 26 4.56 -46.32 -10.29
CA VAL A 26 5.11 -44.97 -10.36
C VAL A 26 4.01 -43.92 -10.18
N THR A 27 2.87 -44.08 -10.87
CA THR A 27 1.73 -43.17 -10.75
C THR A 27 1.13 -43.20 -9.35
N ALA A 28 0.98 -44.37 -8.73
CA ALA A 28 0.50 -44.50 -7.36
C ALA A 28 1.46 -43.84 -6.37
N LEU A 29 2.77 -44.03 -6.55
CA LEU A 29 3.79 -43.43 -5.69
C LEU A 29 3.83 -41.90 -5.84
N LEU A 30 3.83 -41.38 -7.07
CA LEU A 30 3.74 -39.95 -7.34
C LEU A 30 2.44 -39.34 -6.83
N SER A 31 1.31 -40.02 -6.99
CA SER A 31 0.01 -39.57 -6.46
C SER A 31 0.01 -39.56 -4.93
N THR A 32 0.68 -40.51 -4.29
CA THR A 32 0.82 -40.56 -2.83
C THR A 32 1.70 -39.40 -2.35
N VAL A 33 2.84 -39.16 -3.00
CA VAL A 33 3.72 -38.02 -2.69
C VAL A 33 2.96 -36.71 -2.88
N LEU A 34 2.27 -36.53 -4.02
CA LEU A 34 1.47 -35.35 -4.30
C LEU A 34 0.36 -35.15 -3.28
N ALA A 35 -0.36 -36.21 -2.90
CA ALA A 35 -1.40 -36.16 -1.88
C ALA A 35 -0.85 -35.78 -0.50
N VAL A 36 0.33 -36.28 -0.13
CA VAL A 36 1.02 -35.91 1.12
C VAL A 36 1.48 -34.45 1.09
N THR A 37 1.97 -33.97 -0.05
CA THR A 37 2.40 -32.58 -0.22
C THR A 37 1.23 -31.60 -0.24
N ILE A 38 0.13 -31.92 -0.94
CA ILE A 38 -1.07 -31.06 -1.01
C ILE A 38 -1.80 -30.99 0.33
N ARG A 39 -1.81 -32.08 1.11
CA ARG A 39 -2.36 -32.04 2.48
C ARG A 39 -1.59 -31.13 3.43
N GLY A 40 -0.50 -30.50 2.98
CA GLY A 40 0.00 -29.26 3.59
C GLY A 40 0.25 -29.41 5.08
N GLY A 41 1.12 -30.34 5.45
CA GLY A 41 1.45 -30.61 6.84
C GLY A 41 0.72 -31.84 7.37
N THR A 42 1.51 -32.83 7.74
CA THR A 42 1.13 -33.77 8.80
C THR A 42 0.38 -33.01 9.89
N ARG A 43 -0.84 -33.45 10.24
CA ARG A 43 -1.57 -33.08 11.46
C ARG A 43 -0.52 -32.92 12.56
N ALA A 44 -0.16 -31.69 12.88
CA ALA A 44 1.03 -31.44 13.67
C ALA A 44 0.78 -32.10 15.03
N GLU A 45 1.64 -33.06 15.41
CA GLU A 45 1.77 -33.46 16.80
C GLU A 45 2.05 -32.17 17.58
N GLY A 46 1.09 -31.78 18.40
CA GLY A 46 1.00 -30.41 18.88
C GLY A 46 -0.16 -30.25 19.85
N THR A 47 -0.04 -29.28 20.74
CA THR A 47 -1.03 -29.03 21.79
C THR A 47 -2.28 -28.37 21.21
N GLY A 48 -3.44 -29.00 21.40
CA GLY A 48 -4.73 -28.49 20.94
C GLY A 48 -5.37 -27.50 21.91
N TYR A 49 -6.01 -26.46 21.39
CA TYR A 49 -6.81 -25.49 22.14
C TYR A 49 -8.07 -25.13 21.35
N SER A 50 -9.07 -24.58 22.05
CA SER A 50 -10.26 -24.02 21.41
C SER A 50 -10.42 -22.56 21.81
N ALA A 51 -11.09 -21.76 20.99
CA ALA A 51 -11.39 -20.37 21.30
C ALA A 51 -12.78 -19.97 20.77
N ILE A 52 -13.50 -19.16 21.53
CA ILE A 52 -14.86 -18.72 21.18
C ILE A 52 -14.81 -17.30 20.61
N PHE A 53 -15.19 -17.12 19.35
CA PHE A 53 -15.29 -15.81 18.70
C PHE A 53 -16.75 -15.44 18.43
N SER A 54 -17.04 -14.14 18.38
CA SER A 54 -18.34 -13.62 17.91
C SER A 54 -18.50 -13.71 16.38
N ASP A 55 -17.42 -13.60 15.62
CA ASP A 55 -17.41 -13.73 14.15
C ASP A 55 -16.10 -14.38 13.68
N VAL A 56 -16.23 -15.38 12.80
CA VAL A 56 -15.12 -16.08 12.15
C VAL A 56 -15.28 -16.11 10.62
N THR A 57 -16.03 -15.18 10.05
CA THR A 57 -16.30 -15.07 8.61
C THR A 57 -14.99 -15.17 7.81
N MET A 58 -14.91 -15.87 6.68
CA MET A 58 -13.65 -16.00 5.90
C MET A 58 -12.43 -16.60 6.66
N LEU A 59 -12.61 -17.21 7.83
CA LEU A 59 -11.61 -18.11 8.41
C LEU A 59 -11.80 -19.50 7.82
N GLU A 60 -10.71 -20.20 7.48
CA GLU A 60 -10.74 -21.54 6.90
C GLU A 60 -9.92 -22.54 7.72
N GLU A 61 -10.27 -23.83 7.63
CA GLU A 61 -9.43 -24.90 8.17
C GLU A 61 -8.07 -24.91 7.44
N GLY A 62 -6.98 -24.99 8.21
CA GLY A 62 -5.62 -24.87 7.70
C GLY A 62 -5.05 -23.46 7.71
N ASP A 63 -5.85 -22.44 8.06
CA ASP A 63 -5.32 -21.08 8.24
C ASP A 63 -4.26 -21.02 9.35
N ASP A 64 -3.29 -20.12 9.20
CA ASP A 64 -2.14 -20.02 10.09
C ASP A 64 -2.53 -19.47 11.48
N VAL A 65 -1.93 -20.03 12.52
CA VAL A 65 -1.90 -19.44 13.86
C VAL A 65 -0.51 -18.84 14.09
N ARG A 66 -0.45 -17.57 14.52
CA ARG A 66 0.80 -16.80 14.55
C ARG A 66 1.04 -16.05 15.84
N ILE A 67 2.25 -16.16 16.38
CA ILE A 67 2.76 -15.30 17.47
C ILE A 67 3.76 -14.32 16.86
N ALA A 68 3.54 -13.01 17.06
CA ALA A 68 4.42 -11.96 16.54
C ALA A 68 4.75 -12.10 15.03
N GLY A 69 3.79 -12.60 14.23
CA GLY A 69 3.92 -12.81 12.78
C GLY A 69 4.55 -14.14 12.36
N VAL A 70 5.09 -14.93 13.28
CA VAL A 70 5.66 -16.26 13.02
C VAL A 70 4.57 -17.34 13.11
N VAL A 71 4.50 -18.24 12.12
CA VAL A 71 3.57 -19.38 12.13
C VAL A 71 3.99 -20.36 13.22
N VAL A 72 3.08 -20.64 14.14
CA VAL A 72 3.28 -21.52 15.30
C VAL A 72 2.24 -22.63 15.38
N GLY A 73 1.26 -22.65 14.47
CA GLY A 73 0.12 -23.55 14.53
C GLY A 73 -0.83 -23.37 13.36
N GLN A 74 -1.93 -24.10 13.37
CA GLN A 74 -2.97 -24.05 12.33
C GLN A 74 -4.37 -24.25 12.92
N ILE A 75 -5.37 -23.70 12.25
CA ILE A 75 -6.78 -23.96 12.53
C ILE A 75 -7.12 -25.38 12.08
N THR A 76 -7.75 -26.16 12.95
CA THR A 76 -8.08 -27.57 12.70
C THR A 76 -9.57 -27.82 12.52
N GLY A 77 -10.42 -26.90 12.96
CA GLY A 77 -11.87 -27.03 12.84
C GLY A 77 -12.61 -25.80 13.33
N MET A 78 -13.85 -25.64 12.90
CA MET A 78 -14.75 -24.60 13.37
C MET A 78 -16.16 -25.17 13.52
N GLU A 79 -16.83 -24.84 14.62
CA GLU A 79 -18.19 -25.26 14.89
C GLU A 79 -19.03 -24.10 15.43
N ILE A 80 -20.34 -24.14 15.16
CA ILE A 80 -21.27 -23.16 15.74
C ILE A 80 -21.41 -23.45 17.23
N HIS A 81 -21.22 -22.42 18.04
CA HIS A 81 -21.35 -22.45 19.49
C HIS A 81 -22.47 -21.49 19.92
N ASP A 82 -23.37 -21.94 20.80
CA ASP A 82 -24.47 -21.12 21.36
C ASP A 82 -25.33 -20.34 20.34
N ARG A 83 -25.43 -20.83 19.09
CA ARG A 83 -26.17 -20.28 17.94
C ARG A 83 -25.59 -19.01 17.30
N ASP A 84 -24.97 -18.12 18.07
CA ASP A 84 -24.47 -16.83 17.60
C ASP A 84 -22.95 -16.66 17.69
N ARG A 85 -22.24 -17.72 18.12
CA ARG A 85 -20.78 -17.73 18.25
C ARG A 85 -20.19 -18.86 17.44
N ALA A 86 -18.88 -18.78 17.25
CA ALA A 86 -18.11 -19.84 16.64
C ALA A 86 -17.01 -20.29 17.60
N LYS A 87 -16.96 -21.60 17.83
CA LYS A 87 -15.82 -22.22 18.48
C LYS A 87 -14.83 -22.64 17.41
N VAL A 88 -13.59 -22.17 17.54
CA VAL A 88 -12.49 -22.42 16.64
C VAL A 88 -11.50 -23.33 17.34
N ASP A 89 -11.24 -24.50 16.75
CA ASP A 89 -10.23 -25.43 17.23
C ASP A 89 -8.92 -25.19 16.46
N PHE A 90 -7.81 -25.16 17.19
CA PHE A 90 -6.49 -24.94 16.61
C PHE A 90 -5.41 -25.71 17.37
N THR A 91 -4.31 -26.00 16.68
CA THR A 91 -3.16 -26.70 17.27
C THR A 91 -1.90 -25.85 17.18
N LEU A 92 -1.05 -25.93 18.21
CA LEU A 92 0.28 -25.33 18.21
C LEU A 92 1.34 -26.40 17.98
N ALA A 93 2.33 -26.11 17.15
CA ALA A 93 3.40 -27.04 16.81
C ALA A 93 4.37 -27.24 17.99
N GLY A 94 4.64 -28.52 18.33
CA GLY A 94 5.51 -28.93 19.44
C GLY A 94 4.91 -28.73 20.83
N ASP A 95 5.75 -28.71 21.87
CA ASP A 95 5.34 -28.57 23.29
C ASP A 95 5.12 -27.11 23.71
N ARG A 96 4.45 -26.31 22.88
CA ARG A 96 4.19 -24.89 23.19
C ARG A 96 2.93 -24.73 24.04
N THR A 97 3.10 -24.11 25.19
CA THR A 97 1.99 -23.76 26.09
C THR A 97 1.62 -22.29 25.99
N LEU A 98 0.33 -21.99 26.16
CA LEU A 98 -0.19 -20.63 26.21
C LEU A 98 -0.32 -20.17 27.66
N PRO A 99 0.02 -18.91 27.99
CA PRO A 99 -0.29 -18.36 29.30
C PRO A 99 -1.81 -18.10 29.44
N ALA A 100 -2.33 -18.06 30.66
CA ALA A 100 -3.77 -17.82 30.89
C ALA A 100 -4.25 -16.44 30.45
N ASN A 101 -3.36 -15.44 30.36
CA ASN A 101 -3.66 -14.09 29.85
C ASN A 101 -3.35 -13.94 28.35
N VAL A 102 -3.59 -14.99 27.58
CA VAL A 102 -3.45 -14.97 26.12
C VAL A 102 -4.65 -14.26 25.50
N HIS A 103 -4.41 -13.44 24.48
CA HIS A 103 -5.45 -12.81 23.68
C HIS A 103 -5.34 -13.25 22.22
N LEU A 104 -6.44 -13.74 21.66
CA LEU A 104 -6.52 -14.26 20.31
C LEU A 104 -7.30 -13.31 19.39
N ALA A 105 -6.67 -12.81 18.33
CA ALA A 105 -7.32 -11.91 17.39
C ALA A 105 -7.28 -12.46 15.97
N LEU A 106 -8.41 -12.48 15.27
CA LEU A 106 -8.43 -12.79 13.83
C LEU A 106 -7.99 -11.55 13.04
N ARG A 107 -7.05 -11.73 12.10
CA ARG A 107 -6.51 -10.64 11.28
C ARG A 107 -6.43 -11.04 9.81
N PHE A 108 -6.40 -10.03 8.93
CA PHE A 108 -6.19 -10.25 7.50
C PHE A 108 -4.73 -10.61 7.23
N ARG A 109 -4.53 -11.71 6.51
CA ARG A 109 -3.22 -12.15 6.01
C ARG A 109 -2.80 -11.34 4.77
N ASN A 110 -3.75 -11.00 3.90
CA ASN A 110 -3.52 -10.27 2.66
C ASN A 110 -4.77 -9.50 2.20
N MET A 111 -4.62 -8.76 1.10
CA MET A 111 -5.68 -7.92 0.52
C MET A 111 -6.78 -8.71 -0.20
N ILE A 112 -6.64 -10.03 -0.35
CA ILE A 112 -7.62 -10.90 -1.02
C ILE A 112 -8.63 -11.49 -0.02
N GLY A 113 -8.47 -11.18 1.27
CA GLY A 113 -9.43 -11.53 2.32
C GLY A 113 -9.08 -12.79 3.13
N GLN A 114 -7.93 -13.43 2.87
CA GLN A 114 -7.48 -14.55 3.69
C GLN A 114 -7.23 -14.10 5.14
N ARG A 115 -7.61 -14.94 6.11
CA ARG A 115 -7.44 -14.66 7.54
C ARG A 115 -6.29 -15.47 8.14
N TYR A 116 -5.90 -15.07 9.34
CA TYR A 116 -5.03 -15.84 10.22
C TYR A 116 -5.34 -15.49 11.67
N MET A 117 -5.05 -16.40 12.59
CA MET A 117 -5.22 -16.15 14.02
C MET A 117 -3.93 -15.61 14.62
N ASN A 118 -3.98 -14.44 15.23
CA ASN A 118 -2.86 -13.85 15.96
C ASN A 118 -2.99 -14.14 17.45
N ILE A 119 -1.94 -14.70 18.01
CA ILE A 119 -1.77 -14.90 19.45
C ILE A 119 -0.93 -13.74 19.99
N SER A 120 -1.49 -13.06 20.98
CA SER A 120 -0.85 -11.98 21.73
C SER A 120 -1.03 -12.21 23.22
N ARG A 121 -0.34 -11.41 24.04
CA ARG A 121 -0.46 -11.47 25.50
C ARG A 121 -0.88 -10.10 25.99
N GLU A 122 -1.86 -10.04 26.87
CA GLU A 122 -2.19 -8.78 27.52
C GLU A 122 -1.04 -8.30 28.43
N PRO A 123 -0.84 -6.99 28.57
CA PRO A 123 0.13 -6.44 29.51
C PRO A 123 -0.16 -6.92 30.94
N GLY A 124 0.84 -7.46 31.63
CA GLY A 124 0.68 -7.95 33.00
C GLY A 124 1.70 -9.02 33.40
N PRO A 125 1.72 -9.44 34.68
CA PRO A 125 2.55 -10.54 35.15
C PRO A 125 2.16 -11.84 34.44
N VAL A 126 3.15 -12.71 34.21
CA VAL A 126 2.94 -14.01 33.56
C VAL A 126 2.04 -14.86 34.45
N GLN A 127 0.85 -15.22 33.94
CA GLN A 127 -0.07 -16.13 34.62
C GLN A 127 0.30 -17.59 34.38
N SER A 128 -0.38 -18.50 35.09
CA SER A 128 -0.24 -19.95 34.88
C SER A 128 -0.51 -20.34 33.43
N THR A 129 0.11 -21.41 32.97
CA THR A 129 -0.11 -21.95 31.63
C THR A 129 -1.48 -22.63 31.52
N LEU A 130 -2.15 -22.44 30.39
CA LEU A 130 -3.36 -23.18 30.04
C LEU A 130 -3.02 -24.66 29.83
N GLN A 131 -3.95 -25.53 30.23
CA GLN A 131 -3.87 -26.95 29.95
C GLN A 131 -4.28 -27.22 28.50
N GLU A 132 -3.79 -28.32 27.94
CA GLU A 132 -4.24 -28.80 26.64
C GLU A 132 -5.76 -29.01 26.63
N GLY A 133 -6.41 -28.64 25.53
CA GLY A 133 -7.86 -28.73 25.35
C GLY A 133 -8.65 -27.61 26.05
N THR A 134 -7.98 -26.65 26.69
CA THR A 134 -8.68 -25.51 27.29
C THR A 134 -9.38 -24.67 26.22
N THR A 135 -10.62 -24.27 26.51
CA THR A 135 -11.37 -23.33 25.67
C THR A 135 -11.17 -21.91 26.18
N ILE A 136 -10.65 -21.03 25.34
CA ILE A 136 -10.45 -19.60 25.58
C ILE A 136 -11.79 -18.90 25.33
N GLY A 137 -12.28 -18.19 26.35
CA GLY A 137 -13.57 -17.52 26.30
C GLY A 137 -13.56 -16.26 25.45
N ILE A 138 -14.76 -15.75 25.16
CA ILE A 138 -14.97 -14.61 24.26
C ILE A 138 -14.28 -13.33 24.77
N GLU A 139 -14.11 -13.21 26.08
CA GLU A 139 -13.42 -12.10 26.74
C GLU A 139 -11.93 -11.98 26.36
N ASN A 140 -11.32 -13.08 25.92
CA ASN A 140 -9.92 -13.17 25.50
C ASN A 140 -9.78 -13.35 23.98
N THR A 141 -10.82 -13.00 23.23
CA THR A 141 -10.82 -13.09 21.77
C THR A 141 -11.27 -11.79 21.12
N SER A 142 -10.84 -11.57 19.88
CA SER A 142 -11.33 -10.49 19.05
C SER A 142 -11.62 -10.99 17.63
N PRO A 143 -12.83 -10.78 17.11
CA PRO A 143 -13.13 -11.07 15.71
C PRO A 143 -12.28 -10.16 14.81
N ALA A 144 -12.21 -10.50 13.52
CA ALA A 144 -11.57 -9.60 12.57
C ALA A 144 -12.40 -8.31 12.43
N VAL A 145 -11.72 -7.22 12.09
CA VAL A 145 -12.38 -5.95 11.77
C VAL A 145 -13.35 -6.17 10.60
N ASP A 146 -14.63 -5.90 10.82
CA ASP A 146 -15.63 -5.89 9.77
C ASP A 146 -15.46 -4.62 8.91
N LEU A 147 -14.84 -4.79 7.74
CA LEU A 147 -14.65 -3.70 6.78
C LEU A 147 -15.99 -3.11 6.31
N THR A 148 -17.05 -3.91 6.26
CA THR A 148 -18.39 -3.44 5.89
C THR A 148 -18.95 -2.53 6.97
N ALA A 149 -18.83 -2.91 8.24
CA ALA A 149 -19.20 -2.07 9.36
C ALA A 149 -18.37 -0.77 9.39
N LEU A 150 -17.07 -0.84 9.09
CA LEU A 150 -16.20 0.33 8.97
C LEU A 150 -16.68 1.29 7.87
N PHE A 151 -16.93 0.81 6.64
CA PHE A 151 -17.44 1.64 5.55
C PHE A 151 -18.83 2.21 5.86
N ASN A 152 -19.71 1.42 6.48
CA ASN A 152 -21.01 1.91 6.95
C ASN A 152 -20.87 2.95 8.06
N GLY A 153 -19.85 2.86 8.92
CA GLY A 153 -19.52 3.85 9.94
C GLY A 153 -19.03 5.18 9.37
N PHE A 154 -18.47 5.19 8.15
CA PHE A 154 -18.13 6.43 7.43
C PHE A 154 -19.30 7.04 6.66
N ARG A 155 -20.37 6.26 6.42
CA ARG A 155 -21.57 6.73 5.71
C ARG A 155 -22.19 8.00 6.34
N PRO A 156 -22.32 8.13 7.67
CA PRO A 156 -22.76 9.37 8.31
C PRO A 156 -21.90 10.58 7.92
N LEU A 157 -20.57 10.45 7.88
CA LEU A 157 -19.69 11.56 7.49
C LEU A 157 -19.94 12.01 6.05
N PHE A 158 -20.17 11.07 5.13
CA PHE A 158 -20.54 11.38 3.75
C PHE A 158 -21.95 11.96 3.62
N THR A 159 -22.85 11.67 4.55
CA THR A 159 -24.19 12.29 4.59
C THR A 159 -24.22 13.63 5.32
N THR A 160 -23.25 13.91 6.20
CA THR A 160 -23.11 15.20 6.91
C THR A 160 -22.38 16.23 6.06
N LEU A 161 -21.60 15.82 5.06
CA LEU A 161 -21.11 16.70 4.01
C LEU A 161 -22.28 17.08 3.09
N GLN A 162 -22.98 18.16 3.45
CA GLN A 162 -24.01 18.72 2.58
C GLN A 162 -23.33 19.26 1.32
N PRO A 163 -23.93 19.13 0.12
CA PRO A 163 -23.36 19.67 -1.12
C PRO A 163 -22.96 21.15 -0.99
N GLU A 164 -23.67 21.89 -0.15
CA GLU A 164 -23.42 23.28 0.20
C GLU A 164 -22.07 23.46 0.95
N ASP A 165 -21.71 22.56 1.87
CA ASP A 165 -20.46 22.60 2.62
C ASP A 165 -19.26 22.24 1.73
N VAL A 166 -19.44 21.29 0.80
CA VAL A 166 -18.42 20.92 -0.19
C VAL A 166 -18.18 22.07 -1.16
N ASN A 167 -19.25 22.74 -1.62
CA ASN A 167 -19.14 23.94 -2.44
C ASN A 167 -18.51 25.09 -1.68
N ALA A 168 -18.86 25.31 -0.40
CA ALA A 168 -18.24 26.35 0.42
C ALA A 168 -16.75 26.10 0.64
N LEU A 169 -16.34 24.84 0.82
CA LEU A 169 -14.93 24.46 0.93
C LEU A 169 -14.18 24.63 -0.40
N ALA A 170 -14.77 24.18 -1.51
CA ALA A 170 -14.20 24.35 -2.85
C ALA A 170 -14.06 25.82 -3.21
N ASP A 171 -15.05 26.64 -2.87
CA ASP A 171 -15.06 28.08 -3.10
C ASP A 171 -14.07 28.82 -2.19
N SER A 172 -13.94 28.40 -0.93
CA SER A 172 -12.89 28.90 -0.03
C SER A 172 -11.48 28.56 -0.55
N LEU A 173 -11.30 27.33 -1.06
CA LEU A 173 -10.05 26.89 -1.66
C LEU A 173 -9.74 27.68 -2.95
N VAL A 174 -10.75 27.94 -3.79
CA VAL A 174 -10.63 28.78 -4.98
C VAL A 174 -10.24 30.20 -4.61
N ARG A 175 -10.88 30.82 -3.61
CA ARG A 175 -10.53 32.17 -3.11
C ARG A 175 -9.12 32.24 -2.54
N VAL A 176 -8.68 31.22 -1.82
CA VAL A 176 -7.29 31.11 -1.32
C VAL A 176 -6.30 30.96 -2.48
N LEU A 177 -6.61 30.12 -3.47
CA LEU A 177 -5.77 29.94 -4.67
C LEU A 177 -5.77 31.18 -5.59
N GLN A 178 -6.85 31.98 -5.57
CA GLN A 178 -6.98 33.26 -6.27
C GLN A 178 -6.41 34.45 -5.48
N GLY A 179 -5.92 34.23 -4.25
CA GLY A 179 -5.24 35.24 -3.45
C GLY A 179 -6.15 36.17 -2.64
N GLU A 180 -7.44 35.85 -2.47
CA GLU A 180 -8.43 36.61 -1.68
C GLU A 180 -8.54 36.14 -0.21
N GLY A 181 -7.70 35.20 0.22
CA GLY A 181 -7.70 34.67 1.59
C GLY A 181 -7.14 35.68 2.60
N GLY A 182 -8.00 36.21 3.46
CA GLY A 182 -7.65 37.06 4.60
C GLY A 182 -6.48 36.49 5.41
N THR A 183 -5.55 37.38 5.69
CA THR A 183 -4.26 37.21 6.33
C THR A 183 -4.28 36.27 7.56
N VAL A 184 -3.47 35.20 7.51
CA VAL A 184 -3.12 34.30 8.64
C VAL A 184 -2.70 35.08 9.89
N THR A 185 -2.23 36.32 9.74
CA THR A 185 -1.90 37.24 10.85
C THR A 185 -3.10 37.62 11.73
N SER A 186 -4.35 37.55 11.25
CA SER A 186 -5.54 37.84 12.07
C SER A 186 -5.83 36.74 13.09
N LEU A 187 -5.65 35.47 12.70
CA LEU A 187 -5.89 34.32 13.58
C LEU A 187 -4.79 34.20 14.64
N VAL A 188 -3.52 34.43 14.24
CA VAL A 188 -2.37 34.41 15.16
C VAL A 188 -2.44 35.55 16.18
N ARG A 189 -2.92 36.74 15.80
CA ARG A 189 -3.10 37.88 16.72
C ARG A 189 -4.21 37.63 17.75
N GLN A 190 -5.30 36.99 17.36
CA GLN A 190 -6.39 36.65 18.29
C GLN A 190 -6.02 35.54 19.27
N THR A 191 -5.17 34.59 18.87
CA THR A 191 -4.61 33.57 19.77
C THR A 191 -3.55 34.18 20.72
N GLY A 192 -2.76 35.15 20.25
CA GLY A 192 -1.80 35.88 21.09
C GLY A 192 -2.43 36.79 22.15
N GLU A 193 -3.59 37.38 21.88
CA GLU A 193 -4.36 38.17 22.87
C GLU A 193 -5.04 37.28 23.93
N LEU A 194 -5.36 36.02 23.61
CA LEU A 194 -5.95 35.06 24.55
C LEU A 194 -4.90 34.46 25.51
N THR A 195 -3.67 34.26 25.06
CA THR A 195 -2.57 33.70 25.88
C THR A 195 -1.97 34.73 26.85
N ASN A 196 -1.96 36.02 26.48
CA ASN A 196 -1.44 37.09 27.36
C ASN A 196 -2.32 37.38 28.59
N HIS A 197 -3.57 36.93 28.61
CA HIS A 197 -4.43 37.05 29.80
C HIS A 197 -4.27 35.90 30.81
N LEU A 198 -3.54 34.83 30.46
CA LEU A 198 -3.34 33.67 31.32
C LEU A 198 -2.01 33.70 32.08
N ALA A 199 -1.10 34.63 31.73
CA ALA A 199 0.22 34.80 32.35
C ALA A 199 0.22 35.67 33.63
N ASP A 200 -0.87 36.38 33.94
CA ASP A 200 -0.97 37.29 35.10
C ASP A 200 -1.69 36.67 36.32
N ARG A 201 -1.58 35.35 36.54
CA ARG A 201 -2.30 34.67 37.64
C ARG A 201 -1.46 33.92 38.67
N ASP A 202 -0.19 34.29 38.84
CA ASP A 202 0.59 33.85 40.01
C ASP A 202 -0.02 34.37 41.34
N GLN A 203 -0.66 35.53 41.35
CA GLN A 203 -1.23 36.13 42.56
C GLN A 203 -2.60 35.55 42.95
N VAL A 204 -3.43 35.15 41.97
CA VAL A 204 -4.79 34.66 42.22
C VAL A 204 -4.80 33.21 42.71
N ILE A 205 -3.88 32.38 42.23
CA ILE A 205 -3.77 30.98 42.70
C ILE A 205 -3.23 30.94 44.13
N GLY A 206 -2.24 31.80 44.45
CA GLY A 206 -1.73 31.96 45.82
C GLY A 206 -2.79 32.44 46.81
N GLU A 207 -3.59 33.45 46.43
CA GLU A 207 -4.66 33.96 47.27
C GLU A 207 -5.81 32.97 47.47
N VAL A 208 -6.12 32.12 46.48
CA VAL A 208 -7.14 31.07 46.63
C VAL A 208 -6.65 29.97 47.58
N ILE A 209 -5.38 29.59 47.51
CA ILE A 209 -4.78 28.59 48.41
C ILE A 209 -4.68 29.09 49.86
N ASP A 210 -4.29 30.35 50.06
CA ASP A 210 -4.19 30.95 51.40
C ASP A 210 -5.56 31.16 52.05
N ASN A 211 -6.58 31.57 51.28
CA ASN A 211 -7.94 31.71 51.79
C ASN A 211 -8.59 30.35 52.06
N LEU A 212 -8.30 29.32 51.26
CA LEU A 212 -8.75 27.96 51.58
C LEU A 212 -8.13 27.47 52.88
N THR A 213 -6.83 27.71 53.09
CA THR A 213 -6.12 27.27 54.31
C THR A 213 -6.71 27.88 55.58
N ARG A 214 -7.08 29.17 55.57
CA ARG A 214 -7.72 29.85 56.72
C ARG A 214 -9.16 29.37 56.98
N VAL A 215 -9.91 29.05 55.93
CA VAL A 215 -11.26 28.48 56.07
C VAL A 215 -11.20 27.05 56.62
N LEU A 216 -10.13 26.30 56.28
CA LEU A 216 -9.92 24.92 56.70
C LEU A 216 -9.35 24.78 58.11
N GLU A 217 -8.58 25.75 58.62
CA GLU A 217 -8.23 25.82 60.05
C GLU A 217 -9.46 26.01 60.95
N THR A 218 -10.54 26.62 60.42
CA THR A 218 -11.80 26.86 61.16
C THR A 218 -12.70 25.61 61.19
N ILE A 219 -12.47 24.62 60.31
CA ILE A 219 -13.21 23.35 60.24
C ILE A 219 -12.37 22.19 60.84
N ASN A 220 -11.44 22.53 61.74
CA ASN A 220 -10.62 21.53 62.42
C ASN A 220 -11.37 20.90 63.60
N GLU A 221 -12.34 20.02 63.33
CA GLU A 221 -12.72 19.02 64.33
C GLU A 221 -13.36 17.71 63.82
N ARG A 222 -13.66 17.53 62.53
CA ARG A 222 -14.13 16.23 62.00
C ARG A 222 -14.00 16.13 60.47
N ASP A 223 -12.90 15.57 59.99
CA ASP A 223 -12.86 14.46 59.02
C ASP A 223 -11.47 14.31 58.38
N VAL A 224 -10.77 13.25 58.78
CA VAL A 224 -9.41 12.88 58.28
C VAL A 224 -9.40 12.66 56.76
N GLN A 225 -10.55 12.28 56.18
CA GLN A 225 -10.71 12.04 54.74
C GLN A 225 -10.68 13.34 53.93
N PHE A 226 -11.14 14.47 54.50
CA PHE A 226 -11.14 15.75 53.80
C PHE A 226 -9.74 16.36 53.75
N GLN A 227 -8.96 16.24 54.83
CA GLN A 227 -7.55 16.64 54.83
C GLN A 227 -6.75 15.88 53.78
N GLN A 228 -7.00 14.57 53.63
CA GLN A 228 -6.33 13.76 52.61
C GLN A 228 -6.65 14.24 51.18
N LEU A 229 -7.91 14.57 50.89
CA LEU A 229 -8.32 15.10 49.59
C LEU A 229 -7.64 16.44 49.26
N VAL A 230 -7.54 17.34 50.23
CA VAL A 230 -6.87 18.64 50.05
C VAL A 230 -5.38 18.45 49.79
N VAL A 231 -4.70 17.56 50.53
CA VAL A 231 -3.29 17.25 50.30
C VAL A 231 -3.07 16.63 48.92
N THR A 232 -3.92 15.68 48.51
CA THR A 232 -3.82 15.05 47.19
C THR A 232 -4.10 16.04 46.05
N THR A 233 -5.05 16.95 46.23
CA THR A 233 -5.35 18.00 45.24
C THR A 233 -4.19 18.98 45.12
N ARG A 234 -3.57 19.35 46.25
CA ARG A 234 -2.38 20.20 46.26
C ARG A 234 -1.21 19.51 45.54
N GLN A 235 -0.95 18.23 45.81
CA GLN A 235 0.10 17.47 45.13
C GLN A 235 -0.15 17.34 43.62
N LEU A 236 -1.39 17.20 43.19
CA LEU A 236 -1.74 17.17 41.76
C LEU A 236 -1.49 18.54 41.10
N VAL A 237 -1.87 19.63 41.76
CA VAL A 237 -1.67 20.99 41.24
C VAL A 237 -0.19 21.37 41.22
N GLU A 238 0.58 20.99 42.25
CA GLU A 238 2.03 21.18 42.29
C GLU A 238 2.72 20.33 41.21
N GLY A 239 2.35 19.06 41.04
CA GLY A 239 2.90 18.20 39.98
C GLY A 239 2.58 18.71 38.58
N LEU A 240 1.36 19.21 38.35
CA LEU A 240 0.97 19.82 37.07
C LEU A 240 1.68 21.16 36.82
N ALA A 241 1.96 21.92 37.88
CA ALA A 241 2.76 23.14 37.79
C ALA A 241 4.24 22.84 37.52
N ASP A 242 4.79 21.75 38.07
CA ASP A 242 6.15 21.28 37.79
C ASP A 242 6.29 20.72 36.35
N GLU A 243 5.24 20.10 35.81
CA GLU A 243 5.21 19.59 34.43
C GLU A 243 4.87 20.66 33.37
N ARG A 244 4.63 21.93 33.76
CA ARG A 244 4.27 23.01 32.82
C ARG A 244 5.32 23.22 31.72
N ASP A 245 6.60 23.01 32.03
CA ASP A 245 7.69 23.17 31.06
C ASP A 245 7.72 22.01 30.06
N ALA A 246 7.33 20.80 30.48
CA ALA A 246 7.20 19.63 29.61
C ALA A 246 5.99 19.77 28.66
N ILE A 247 4.89 20.33 29.16
CA ILE A 247 3.71 20.65 28.34
C ILE A 247 4.02 21.80 27.37
N GLY A 248 4.69 22.85 27.84
CA GLY A 248 5.12 23.99 27.02
C GLY A 248 6.05 23.58 25.89
N SER A 249 7.09 22.80 26.20
CA SER A 249 8.03 22.29 25.18
C SER A 249 7.37 21.36 24.14
N SER A 250 6.33 20.62 24.54
CA SER A 250 5.55 19.80 23.60
C SER A 250 4.72 20.67 22.64
N LEU A 251 4.13 21.76 23.15
CA LEU A 251 3.39 22.74 22.32
C LEU A 251 4.32 23.51 21.38
N ASP A 252 5.51 23.90 21.84
CA ASP A 252 6.54 24.53 21.02
C ASP A 252 7.00 23.57 19.91
N SER A 253 7.22 22.29 20.24
CA SER A 253 7.58 21.27 19.26
C SER A 253 6.50 21.07 18.18
N MET A 254 5.22 21.17 18.55
CA MET A 254 4.10 21.12 17.60
C MET A 254 4.03 22.36 16.72
N ALA A 255 4.32 23.55 17.27
CA ALA A 255 4.40 24.79 16.52
C ALA A 255 5.57 24.74 15.51
N ASP A 256 6.73 24.25 15.92
CA ASP A 256 7.90 24.07 15.07
C ASP A 256 7.66 23.06 13.94
N LEU A 257 6.95 21.96 14.22
CA LEU A 257 6.56 20.99 13.21
C LEU A 257 5.61 21.60 12.19
N THR A 258 4.64 22.40 12.64
CA THR A 258 3.66 23.08 11.77
C THR A 258 4.35 24.10 10.87
N SER A 259 5.25 24.91 11.44
CA SER A 259 6.09 25.87 10.69
C SER A 259 6.99 25.15 9.67
N SER A 260 7.59 24.03 10.05
CA SER A 260 8.41 23.22 9.15
C SER A 260 7.59 22.65 7.99
N ALA A 261 6.37 22.17 8.25
CA ALA A 261 5.46 21.69 7.21
C ALA A 261 5.05 22.81 6.25
N GLU A 262 4.72 24.00 6.76
CA GLU A 262 4.40 25.18 5.95
C GLU A 262 5.58 25.59 5.06
N ASN A 263 6.79 25.58 5.62
CA ASN A 263 8.02 25.89 4.88
C ASN A 263 8.28 24.88 3.75
N ILE A 264 8.09 23.58 4.00
CA ILE A 264 8.23 22.55 2.95
C ILE A 264 7.21 22.78 1.84
N VAL A 265 5.93 23.00 2.18
CA VAL A 265 4.87 23.22 1.20
C VAL A 265 5.14 24.48 0.37
N THR A 266 5.52 25.58 1.02
CA THR A 266 5.81 26.85 0.36
C THR A 266 7.05 26.77 -0.53
N ALA A 267 8.10 26.06 -0.09
CA ALA A 267 9.31 25.83 -0.88
C ALA A 267 9.08 24.88 -2.06
N THR A 268 8.17 23.91 -1.93
CA THR A 268 7.93 22.88 -2.96
C THR A 268 6.93 23.32 -4.03
N ARG A 269 5.97 24.19 -3.67
CA ARG A 269 4.91 24.66 -4.59
C ARG A 269 5.44 25.18 -5.93
N PRO A 270 6.50 26.03 -6.00
CA PRO A 270 7.04 26.53 -7.28
C PRO A 270 7.56 25.43 -8.20
N ALA A 271 8.30 24.45 -7.64
CA ALA A 271 8.87 23.35 -8.42
C ALA A 271 7.78 22.42 -9.00
N VAL A 272 6.70 22.21 -8.25
CA VAL A 272 5.54 21.44 -8.71
C VAL A 272 4.80 22.18 -9.82
N THR A 273 4.57 23.49 -9.68
CA THR A 273 3.92 24.29 -10.72
C THR A 273 4.75 24.32 -12.01
N GLU A 274 6.07 24.48 -11.91
CA GLU A 274 6.97 24.45 -13.06
C GLU A 274 6.94 23.07 -13.77
N SER A 275 6.92 21.98 -13.00
CA SER A 275 6.81 20.62 -13.55
C SER A 275 5.49 20.39 -14.28
N LEU A 276 4.38 20.93 -13.76
CA LEU A 276 3.07 20.86 -14.40
C LEU A 276 3.02 21.70 -15.68
N ASP A 277 3.66 22.87 -15.70
CA ASP A 277 3.77 23.70 -16.90
C ASP A 277 4.59 23.01 -17.99
N HIS A 278 5.71 22.37 -17.64
CA HIS A 278 6.48 21.56 -18.59
C HIS A 278 5.69 20.36 -19.11
N LEU A 279 4.96 19.65 -18.25
CA LEU A 279 4.11 18.53 -18.68
C LEU A 279 3.01 19.01 -19.63
N LYS A 280 2.40 20.16 -19.34
CA LYS A 280 1.40 20.78 -20.20
C LYS A 280 1.99 21.14 -21.57
N LEU A 281 3.16 21.76 -21.61
CA LEU A 281 3.85 22.09 -22.87
C LEU A 281 4.09 20.85 -23.74
N VAL A 282 4.61 19.77 -23.13
CA VAL A 282 4.86 18.50 -23.84
C VAL A 282 3.54 17.89 -24.32
N THR A 283 2.51 17.88 -23.49
CA THR A 283 1.20 17.30 -23.83
C THR A 283 0.52 18.08 -24.95
N ASP A 284 0.58 19.42 -24.91
CA ASP A 284 0.02 20.29 -25.94
C ASP A 284 0.77 20.11 -27.27
N ASP A 285 2.10 19.98 -27.26
CA ASP A 285 2.91 19.73 -28.46
C ASP A 285 2.66 18.33 -29.06
N LEU A 286 2.56 17.29 -28.23
CA LEU A 286 2.20 15.94 -28.66
C LEU A 286 0.80 15.90 -29.27
N THR A 287 -0.14 16.64 -28.68
CA THR A 287 -1.52 16.71 -29.16
C THR A 287 -1.60 17.47 -30.49
N ALA A 288 -0.89 18.59 -30.61
CA ALA A 288 -0.82 19.39 -31.84
C ALA A 288 -0.16 18.62 -33.00
N ASN A 289 0.81 17.74 -32.71
CA ASN A 289 1.53 16.95 -33.70
C ASN A 289 1.07 15.47 -33.78
N ARG A 290 -0.10 15.14 -33.23
CA ARG A 290 -0.61 13.76 -33.14
C ARG A 290 -0.60 13.03 -34.48
N ASP A 291 -1.01 13.69 -35.55
CA ASP A 291 -1.11 13.08 -36.88
C ASP A 291 0.28 12.72 -37.44
N LYS A 292 1.27 13.62 -37.25
CA LYS A 292 2.67 13.36 -37.63
C LYS A 292 3.28 12.24 -36.79
N LEU A 293 3.01 12.21 -35.49
CA LEU A 293 3.48 11.14 -34.61
C LEU A 293 2.87 9.79 -35.02
N SER A 294 1.58 9.77 -35.37
CA SER A 294 0.92 8.57 -35.86
C SER A 294 1.51 8.10 -37.19
N GLU A 295 1.79 9.02 -38.12
CA GLU A 295 2.44 8.71 -39.39
C GLU A 295 3.83 8.11 -39.18
N VAL A 296 4.64 8.70 -38.30
CA VAL A 296 5.96 8.17 -37.93
C VAL A 296 5.83 6.79 -37.30
N LEU A 297 4.95 6.59 -36.32
CA LEU A 297 4.78 5.29 -35.65
C LEU A 297 4.28 4.18 -36.60
N ILE A 298 3.43 4.51 -37.57
CA ILE A 298 2.95 3.54 -38.58
C ILE A 298 4.05 3.20 -39.59
N ASN A 299 4.83 4.20 -40.02
CA ASN A 299 5.83 4.02 -41.06
C ASN A 299 7.19 3.55 -40.53
N LEU A 300 7.51 3.79 -39.26
CA LEU A 300 8.79 3.46 -38.65
C LEU A 300 9.10 1.95 -38.74
N PRO A 301 8.21 1.01 -38.39
CA PRO A 301 8.48 -0.42 -38.55
C PRO A 301 8.74 -0.79 -40.01
N ARG A 302 7.95 -0.26 -40.95
CA ARG A 302 8.09 -0.56 -42.39
C ARG A 302 9.43 -0.06 -42.94
N LYS A 303 9.85 1.14 -42.53
CA LYS A 303 11.13 1.73 -42.93
C LYS A 303 12.31 1.00 -42.27
N THR A 304 12.15 0.61 -41.01
CA THR A 304 13.17 -0.14 -40.26
C THR A 304 13.34 -1.54 -40.82
N ASP A 305 12.26 -2.22 -41.22
CA ASP A 305 12.34 -3.51 -41.94
C ASP A 305 13.08 -3.39 -43.26
N GLY A 306 12.85 -2.31 -44.01
CA GLY A 306 13.62 -2.00 -45.21
C GLY A 306 15.12 -1.85 -44.92
N LEU A 307 15.47 -1.10 -43.87
CA LEU A 307 16.86 -0.91 -43.43
C LEU A 307 17.50 -2.20 -42.91
N ILE A 308 16.77 -3.01 -42.13
CA ILE A 308 17.24 -4.32 -41.63
C ILE A 308 17.47 -5.29 -42.80
N ARG A 309 16.59 -5.30 -43.80
CA ARG A 309 16.76 -6.10 -45.03
C ARG A 309 18.00 -5.68 -45.81
N MET A 310 18.32 -4.38 -45.84
CA MET A 310 19.57 -3.91 -46.46
C MET A 310 20.82 -4.41 -45.72
N GLY A 311 20.72 -4.64 -44.39
CA GLY A 311 21.80 -5.19 -43.57
C GLY A 311 21.81 -6.73 -43.44
N SER A 312 20.86 -7.46 -44.02
CA SER A 312 20.78 -8.92 -43.85
C SER A 312 21.92 -9.68 -44.51
N PHE A 313 22.64 -9.04 -45.43
CA PHE A 313 23.75 -9.64 -46.18
C PHE A 313 25.10 -9.55 -45.47
N GLY A 314 25.20 -8.87 -44.31
CA GLY A 314 26.43 -8.74 -43.53
C GLY A 314 26.74 -7.28 -43.16
N SER A 315 28.01 -6.96 -42.91
CA SER A 315 28.47 -5.60 -42.58
C SER A 315 28.60 -4.66 -43.79
N TRP A 316 28.03 -5.03 -44.95
CA TRP A 316 28.09 -4.25 -46.18
C TRP A 316 26.69 -4.10 -46.80
N PHE A 317 26.43 -2.94 -47.38
CA PHE A 317 25.17 -2.66 -48.07
C PHE A 317 25.31 -2.96 -49.56
N GLN A 318 24.38 -3.74 -50.11
CA GLN A 318 24.25 -3.94 -51.55
C GLN A 318 23.22 -2.95 -52.09
N PHE A 319 23.69 -1.83 -52.65
CA PHE A 319 22.81 -0.90 -53.36
C PHE A 319 22.89 -1.15 -54.86
N TYR A 320 21.73 -1.17 -55.51
CA TYR A 320 21.64 -1.20 -56.97
C TYR A 320 21.20 0.17 -57.44
N LEU A 321 22.14 0.93 -58.01
CA LEU A 321 21.87 2.28 -58.48
C LEU A 321 20.95 2.20 -59.71
N CYS A 322 19.69 2.59 -59.53
CA CYS A 322 18.70 2.63 -60.60
C CYS A 322 18.71 3.94 -61.40
N GLY A 323 19.13 5.02 -60.76
CA GLY A 323 19.34 6.30 -61.42
C GLY A 323 19.87 7.35 -60.46
N VAL A 324 20.45 8.40 -61.02
CA VAL A 324 20.88 9.62 -60.32
C VAL A 324 20.41 10.77 -61.16
N ASP A 325 19.58 11.61 -60.55
CA ASP A 325 19.01 12.80 -61.16
C ASP A 325 19.50 14.01 -60.37
N VAL A 326 20.04 15.00 -61.08
CA VAL A 326 20.41 16.28 -60.48
C VAL A 326 19.34 17.29 -60.88
N VAL A 327 18.57 17.70 -59.89
CA VAL A 327 17.52 18.70 -60.06
C VAL A 327 18.12 20.05 -59.69
N HIS A 328 18.23 20.95 -60.67
CA HIS A 328 18.61 22.33 -60.44
C HIS A 328 17.36 23.22 -60.48
N GLY A 329 17.09 23.93 -59.38
CA GLY A 329 15.98 24.85 -59.22
C GLY A 329 15.80 25.28 -57.76
N PRO A 330 14.94 26.27 -57.47
CA PRO A 330 14.57 26.61 -56.10
C PRO A 330 13.70 25.48 -55.55
N GLY A 331 14.35 24.45 -55.00
CA GLY A 331 13.69 23.39 -54.26
C GLY A 331 12.82 23.99 -53.16
N THR A 332 11.68 23.37 -52.91
CA THR A 332 10.72 23.81 -51.89
C THR A 332 11.42 23.93 -50.54
N ASP A 333 11.38 25.16 -50.00
CA ASP A 333 11.77 25.57 -48.65
C ASP A 333 13.26 25.71 -48.30
N VAL A 334 13.99 26.52 -49.09
CA VAL A 334 15.07 27.36 -48.53
C VAL A 334 14.58 28.81 -48.43
N PRO A 335 14.59 29.43 -47.22
CA PRO A 335 14.21 30.82 -47.09
C PRO A 335 15.22 31.70 -47.84
N ASN A 336 14.75 32.26 -48.96
CA ASN A 336 15.11 33.59 -49.42
C ASN A 336 16.52 33.83 -50.01
N LEU A 337 17.21 32.83 -50.58
CA LEU A 337 18.54 33.04 -51.21
C LEU A 337 18.61 32.79 -52.73
N LEU A 338 17.54 32.37 -53.41
CA LEU A 338 17.53 32.23 -54.87
C LEU A 338 16.25 32.84 -55.47
N PRO A 339 16.33 33.57 -56.61
CA PRO A 339 15.16 34.14 -57.27
C PRO A 339 14.21 33.01 -57.71
N SER A 340 13.00 33.02 -57.16
CA SER A 340 11.92 32.08 -57.46
C SER A 340 11.33 32.38 -58.83
N GLY A 341 11.62 31.53 -59.82
CA GLY A 341 11.05 31.65 -61.16
C GLY A 341 11.76 30.91 -62.29
N GLY A 342 12.92 30.29 -62.06
CA GLY A 342 13.56 29.43 -63.06
C GLY A 342 12.85 28.08 -63.21
N PRO A 343 12.77 27.49 -64.42
CA PRO A 343 12.21 26.16 -64.60
C PRO A 343 13.06 25.13 -63.85
N THR A 344 12.41 24.19 -63.16
CA THR A 344 13.09 23.04 -62.54
C THR A 344 13.61 22.14 -63.66
N ILE A 345 14.92 22.12 -63.87
CA ILE A 345 15.54 21.25 -64.87
C ILE A 345 16.05 20.00 -64.16
N ASN A 346 15.41 18.87 -64.42
CA ASN A 346 15.94 17.57 -64.00
C ASN A 346 16.96 17.10 -65.05
N HIS A 347 18.22 17.02 -64.66
CA HIS A 347 19.28 16.42 -65.45
C HIS A 347 19.53 14.99 -64.96
N PRO A 348 19.06 13.96 -65.67
CA PRO A 348 19.43 12.58 -65.36
C PRO A 348 20.92 12.40 -65.63
N VAL A 349 21.69 12.23 -64.57
CA VAL A 349 23.14 11.97 -64.61
C VAL A 349 23.39 10.50 -64.94
N TYR A 350 22.49 9.62 -64.47
CA TYR A 350 22.60 8.19 -64.70
C TYR A 350 21.21 7.54 -64.63
N THR A 351 20.92 6.61 -65.52
CA THR A 351 19.69 5.78 -65.45
C THR A 351 20.03 4.36 -65.85
N ASN A 352 19.57 3.40 -65.05
CA ASN A 352 19.81 1.98 -65.27
C ASN A 352 18.59 1.34 -65.95
N VAL A 353 18.82 0.72 -67.11
CA VAL A 353 17.78 0.10 -67.95
C VAL A 353 17.30 -1.26 -67.45
N ALA A 354 17.78 -1.71 -66.28
CA ALA A 354 17.37 -2.99 -65.72
C ALA A 354 15.85 -2.98 -65.43
N PRO A 355 15.11 -4.07 -65.72
CA PRO A 355 13.66 -4.15 -65.48
C PRO A 355 13.22 -3.83 -64.05
N ARG A 356 14.08 -4.10 -63.06
CA ARG A 356 13.90 -3.77 -61.64
C ARG A 356 13.92 -2.26 -61.32
N CYS A 357 14.40 -1.43 -62.24
CA CYS A 357 14.51 0.02 -62.09
C CYS A 357 13.36 0.79 -62.77
N HIS A 358 12.41 0.08 -63.37
CA HIS A 358 11.23 0.66 -64.01
C HIS A 358 9.97 0.35 -63.18
N ALA A 359 8.98 1.24 -63.23
CA ALA A 359 7.79 1.19 -62.38
C ALA A 359 7.09 -0.19 -62.48
N GLY A 360 7.09 -0.94 -61.37
CA GLY A 360 6.59 -2.32 -61.28
C GLY A 360 7.62 -3.37 -60.83
N GLY A 361 8.88 -2.97 -60.60
CA GLY A 361 9.97 -3.87 -60.18
C GLY A 361 10.04 -4.19 -58.68
N ILE A 362 9.61 -5.42 -58.33
CA ILE A 362 9.63 -6.13 -57.02
C ILE A 362 8.58 -5.61 -56.01
N PRO A 363 7.66 -6.47 -55.49
CA PRO A 363 6.67 -6.09 -54.49
C PRO A 363 7.26 -5.71 -53.13
#